data_AF-A0A8T2ZL81-F1
#
_entry.id   AF-A0A8T2ZL81-F1
#
_cell.length_a   1.000
_cell.length_b   1.000
_cell.length_c   1.000
_cell.angle_alpha   90.00
_cell.angle_beta   90.00
_cell.angle_gamma   90.00
#
_symmetry.space_group_name_H-M   'P 1'
#
loop_
_entity.id
_entity.type
_entity.pdbx_description
1 polymer ?
#
loop_
_entity_poly.entity_id
_entity_poly.type
_entity_poly.pdbx_seq_one_letter_code
_entity_poly.pdbx_strand_id
1 'polypeptide(L)'
;ISEKTALLQLKRDLSAAKPESSIPLQPSSGSLLTSWKPNTDCCSWESVNCHEVTKHVIGLNLRGHNLSGLVNSIKFLNLPYLERLNLVNCNIGEIPSFVQKL
;
A
#
# COMPACT_ATOMS: atom_id res chain seq x y z
N ILE A 1 6.48 -9.53 -12.76
CA ILE A 1 5.54 -8.51 -12.21
C ILE A 1 6.35 -7.29 -11.83
N SER A 2 5.96 -6.09 -12.27
CA SER A 2 6.59 -4.83 -11.87
C SER A 2 6.03 -4.31 -10.54
N GLU A 3 6.81 -3.50 -9.82
CA GLU A 3 6.42 -2.88 -8.53
C GLU A 3 5.13 -2.06 -8.67
N LYS A 4 5.00 -1.31 -9.76
CA LYS A 4 3.78 -0.59 -10.14
C LYS A 4 2.54 -1.51 -10.19
N THR A 5 2.65 -2.68 -10.82
CA THR A 5 1.52 -3.63 -10.92
C THR A 5 1.15 -4.19 -9.56
N ALA A 6 2.14 -4.47 -8.71
CA ALA A 6 1.90 -4.90 -7.33
C ALA A 6 1.15 -3.83 -6.51
N LEU A 7 1.55 -2.55 -6.64
CA LEU A 7 0.88 -1.44 -5.99
C LEU A 7 -0.55 -1.22 -6.51
N LEU A 8 -0.81 -1.32 -7.81
CA LEU A 8 -2.18 -1.22 -8.35
C LEU A 8 -3.09 -2.36 -7.89
N GLN A 9 -2.54 -3.56 -7.72
CA GLN A 9 -3.26 -4.68 -7.14
C GLN A 9 -3.63 -4.36 -5.69
N LEU A 10 -2.66 -3.96 -4.88
CA LEU A 10 -2.89 -3.53 -3.50
C LEU A 10 -3.96 -2.45 -3.39
N LYS A 11 -3.94 -1.42 -4.25
CA LYS A 11 -5.00 -0.39 -4.28
C LYS A 11 -6.39 -0.99 -4.48
N ARG A 12 -6.55 -1.95 -5.41
CA ARG A 12 -7.85 -2.62 -5.63
C ARG A 12 -8.31 -3.36 -4.38
N ASP A 13 -7.39 -4.03 -3.72
CA ASP A 13 -7.66 -4.79 -2.50
C ASP A 13 -8.03 -3.87 -1.33
N LEU A 14 -7.31 -2.76 -1.15
CA LEU A 14 -7.61 -1.74 -0.14
C LEU A 14 -8.97 -1.06 -0.38
N SER A 15 -9.34 -0.82 -1.64
CA SER A 15 -10.68 -0.30 -1.98
C SER A 15 -11.80 -1.31 -1.77
N ALA A 16 -11.51 -2.61 -1.90
CA ALA A 16 -12.45 -3.69 -1.69
C ALA A 16 -12.61 -4.04 -0.20
N ALA A 17 -11.57 -3.81 0.61
CA ALA A 17 -11.62 -3.86 2.06
C ALA A 17 -12.51 -2.72 2.57
N LYS A 18 -13.82 -3.01 2.74
CA LYS A 18 -14.81 -2.08 3.30
C LYS A 18 -14.23 -1.44 4.58
N PRO A 19 -14.35 -0.11 4.77
CA PRO A 19 -14.12 0.46 6.08
C PRO A 19 -15.19 -0.10 7.02
N GLU A 20 -14.80 -0.88 8.01
CA GLU A 20 -15.72 -1.20 9.11
C GLU A 20 -15.93 0.08 9.92
N SER A 21 -17.18 0.53 9.90
CA SER A 21 -17.78 1.58 10.72
C SER A 21 -17.41 3.03 10.38
N SER A 22 -18.48 3.81 10.23
CA SER A 22 -18.52 5.25 10.09
C SER A 22 -17.96 5.95 11.34
N ILE A 23 -16.64 6.15 11.40
CA ILE A 23 -16.05 7.14 12.33
C ILE A 23 -15.03 7.97 11.52
N PRO A 24 -15.20 9.29 11.37
CA PRO A 24 -14.28 10.14 10.63
C PRO A 24 -13.07 10.45 11.51
N LEU A 25 -12.20 9.46 11.72
CA LEU A 25 -10.86 9.71 12.21
C LEU A 25 -9.94 9.81 10.98
N GLN A 26 -9.66 11.05 10.58
CA GLN A 26 -8.61 11.46 9.65
C GLN A 26 -9.02 11.50 8.15
N PRO A 27 -8.43 12.43 7.36
CA PRO A 27 -8.71 12.54 5.92
C PRO A 27 -8.58 11.17 5.27
N SER A 28 -9.62 10.81 4.52
CA SER A 28 -9.91 9.47 4.06
C SER A 28 -8.65 8.72 3.62
N SER A 29 -8.43 7.52 4.15
CA SER A 29 -7.39 6.62 3.67
C SER A 29 -7.49 6.43 2.14
N GLY A 30 -8.71 6.49 1.59
CA GLY A 30 -8.96 6.55 0.14
C GLY A 30 -8.31 7.75 -0.60
N SER A 31 -8.05 8.87 0.07
CA SER A 31 -7.34 10.04 -0.47
C SER A 31 -5.89 9.73 -0.85
N LEU A 32 -5.17 8.99 0.01
CA LEU A 32 -3.75 8.66 -0.21
C LEU A 32 -3.53 7.83 -1.49
N LEU A 33 -4.54 7.05 -1.88
CA LEU A 33 -4.49 6.20 -3.07
C LEU A 33 -5.00 6.90 -4.34
N THR A 34 -5.51 8.13 -4.26
CA THR A 34 -6.10 8.83 -5.43
C THR A 34 -5.09 9.06 -6.56
N SER A 35 -3.83 9.33 -6.21
CA SER A 35 -2.73 9.54 -7.15
C SER A 35 -2.30 8.28 -7.90
N TRP A 36 -2.64 7.09 -7.39
CA TRP A 36 -2.19 5.82 -7.95
C TRP A 36 -2.96 5.47 -9.22
N LYS A 37 -2.45 5.91 -10.38
CA LYS A 37 -3.13 5.75 -11.67
C LYS A 37 -2.34 4.84 -12.63
N PRO A 38 -2.99 3.93 -13.37
CA PRO A 38 -2.30 2.99 -14.27
C PRO A 38 -1.44 3.66 -15.34
N ASN A 39 -1.75 4.91 -15.72
CA ASN A 39 -1.06 5.68 -16.75
C ASN A 39 0.02 6.63 -16.20
N THR A 40 0.38 6.52 -14.93
CA THR A 40 1.44 7.34 -14.29
C THR A 40 2.55 6.46 -13.73
N ASP A 41 3.71 7.05 -13.49
CA ASP A 41 4.84 6.40 -12.81
C ASP A 41 4.48 6.22 -11.32
N CYS A 42 4.76 5.04 -10.75
CA CYS A 42 4.49 4.82 -9.33
C CYS A 42 5.37 5.67 -8.40
N CYS A 43 6.53 6.13 -8.88
CA CYS A 43 7.41 7.01 -8.12
C CYS A 43 6.88 8.45 -8.01
N SER A 44 5.85 8.83 -8.77
CA SER A 44 5.14 10.09 -8.59
C SER A 44 3.85 9.96 -7.78
N TRP A 45 3.53 8.75 -7.30
CA TRP A 45 2.35 8.52 -6.48
C TRP A 45 2.57 9.04 -5.07
N GLU A 46 1.52 9.64 -4.52
CA GLU A 46 1.48 10.01 -3.12
C GLU A 46 1.70 8.77 -2.26
N SER A 47 2.47 8.94 -1.18
CA SER A 47 2.78 7.86 -0.23
C SER A 47 3.63 6.70 -0.78
N VAL A 48 4.20 6.85 -1.99
CA VAL A 48 5.21 5.95 -2.55
C VAL A 48 6.55 6.69 -2.62
N ASN A 49 7.61 6.08 -2.09
CA ASN A 49 8.96 6.63 -2.13
C ASN A 49 9.85 5.70 -2.95
N CYS A 50 10.48 6.24 -3.99
CA CYS A 50 11.43 5.49 -4.80
C CYS A 50 12.87 5.90 -4.51
N HIS A 51 13.81 4.99 -4.77
CA HIS A 51 15.22 5.31 -4.83
C HIS A 51 15.51 6.22 -6.03
N GLU A 52 16.31 7.27 -5.83
CA GLU A 52 16.51 8.33 -6.83
C GLU A 52 17.11 7.81 -8.14
N VAL A 53 18.10 6.90 -8.03
CA VAL A 53 18.82 6.33 -9.18
C VAL A 53 18.11 5.11 -9.78
N THR A 54 17.89 4.05 -9.00
CA THR A 54 17.36 2.78 -9.50
C THR A 54 15.85 2.80 -9.78
N LYS A 55 15.13 3.81 -9.29
CA LYS A 55 13.67 3.95 -9.39
C LYS A 55 12.87 2.82 -8.74
N HIS A 56 13.51 2.01 -7.91
CA HIS A 56 12.83 0.98 -7.12
C HIS A 56 12.06 1.57 -5.95
N VAL A 57 10.97 0.93 -5.56
CA VAL A 57 10.13 1.37 -4.45
C VAL A 57 10.82 0.97 -3.13
N ILE A 58 11.28 1.97 -2.39
CA ILE A 58 11.96 1.81 -1.10
C ILE A 58 11.10 2.22 0.09
N GLY A 59 10.02 2.96 -0.14
CA GLY A 59 9.12 3.42 0.91
C GLY A 59 7.66 3.34 0.51
N LEU A 60 6.81 2.88 1.43
CA LEU A 60 5.37 2.82 1.24
C LEU A 60 4.63 3.24 2.52
N ASN A 61 3.64 4.12 2.37
CA ASN A 61 2.79 4.54 3.49
C ASN A 61 1.34 4.10 3.27
N LEU A 62 0.86 3.22 4.15
CA LEU A 62 -0.50 2.66 4.17
C LEU A 62 -1.29 3.10 5.42
N ARG A 63 -0.83 4.12 6.13
CA ARG A 63 -1.44 4.62 7.37
C ARG A 63 -2.97 4.71 7.25
N GLY A 64 -3.67 4.25 8.28
CA GLY A 64 -5.12 4.38 8.39
C GLY A 64 -5.91 3.42 7.49
N HIS A 65 -5.27 2.52 6.75
CA HIS A 65 -5.99 1.56 5.89
C HIS A 65 -6.37 0.28 6.64
N ASN A 66 -7.48 -0.31 6.21
CA ASN A 66 -7.87 -1.65 6.63
C ASN A 66 -7.09 -2.70 5.81
N LEU A 67 -6.22 -3.46 6.48
CA LEU A 67 -5.41 -4.53 5.89
C LEU A 67 -5.92 -5.93 6.26
N SER A 68 -6.92 -6.03 7.15
CA SER A 68 -7.48 -7.31 7.58
C SER A 68 -8.05 -8.07 6.39
N GLY A 69 -7.70 -9.36 6.26
CA GLY A 69 -8.19 -10.22 5.19
C GLY A 69 -7.48 -10.04 3.84
N LEU A 70 -6.48 -9.16 3.73
CA LEU A 70 -5.71 -8.96 2.49
C LEU A 70 -4.54 -9.94 2.31
N VAL A 71 -4.42 -10.94 3.17
CA VAL A 71 -3.30 -11.90 3.23
C VAL A 71 -3.03 -12.60 1.89
N ASN A 72 -4.08 -12.90 1.12
CA ASN A 72 -3.94 -13.57 -0.19
C ASN A 72 -3.46 -12.65 -1.31
N SER A 73 -3.91 -11.40 -1.35
CA SER A 73 -3.45 -10.43 -2.34
C SER A 73 -2.03 -9.93 -2.04
N ILE A 74 -1.69 -9.89 -0.76
CA ILE A 74 -0.39 -9.41 -0.28
C ILE A 74 0.73 -10.46 -0.46
N LYS A 75 0.41 -11.76 -0.57
CA LYS A 75 1.39 -12.80 -0.93
C LYS A 75 2.12 -12.52 -2.24
N PHE A 76 1.49 -11.79 -3.16
CA PHE A 76 2.04 -11.43 -4.47
C PHE A 76 2.60 -10.02 -4.53
N LEU A 77 2.64 -9.31 -3.39
CA LEU A 77 3.24 -7.99 -3.31
C LEU A 77 4.76 -8.13 -3.47
N ASN A 78 5.24 -7.92 -4.69
CA ASN A 78 6.64 -8.04 -5.05
C ASN A 78 7.31 -6.66 -5.03
N LEU A 79 7.68 -6.20 -3.83
CA LEU A 79 8.45 -4.97 -3.59
C LEU A 79 9.80 -5.37 -2.94
N PRO A 80 10.76 -5.93 -3.71
CA PRO A 80 11.97 -6.54 -3.16
C PRO A 80 12.98 -5.55 -2.57
N TYR A 81 12.83 -4.26 -2.88
CA TYR A 81 13.69 -3.18 -2.41
C TYR A 81 13.03 -2.33 -1.32
N LEU A 82 11.88 -2.76 -0.79
CA LEU A 82 11.17 -2.00 0.22
C LEU A 82 11.99 -1.95 1.52
N GLU A 83 12.29 -0.76 1.99
CA GLU A 83 13.05 -0.52 3.23
C GLU A 83 12.17 0.09 4.34
N ARG A 84 11.13 0.83 3.94
CA ARG A 84 10.30 1.62 4.85
C ARG A 84 8.82 1.34 4.60
N LEU A 85 8.13 0.96 5.66
CA LEU A 85 6.68 0.72 5.62
C LEU A 85 6.00 1.41 6.80
N ASN A 86 5.01 2.25 6.52
CA ASN A 86 4.19 2.89 7.54
C ASN A 86 2.80 2.23 7.61
N LEU A 87 2.53 1.55 8.73
CA LEU A 87 1.26 0.89 9.06
C LEU A 87 0.54 1.52 10.27
N VAL A 88 0.86 2.77 10.61
CA VAL A 88 0.24 3.45 11.75
C VAL A 88 -1.28 3.47 11.58
N ASN A 89 -2.02 3.15 12.63
CA ASN A 89 -3.48 3.14 12.64
C ASN A 89 -4.11 2.21 11.57
N CYS A 90 -3.40 1.17 11.12
CA CYS A 90 -3.96 0.14 10.25
C CYS A 90 -4.70 -0.92 11.07
N ASN A 91 -5.83 -1.40 10.55
CA ASN A 91 -6.44 -2.63 11.06
C ASN A 91 -5.77 -3.83 10.38
N ILE A 92 -4.85 -4.50 11.08
CA ILE A 92 -3.97 -5.48 10.45
C ILE A 92 -4.61 -6.88 10.41
N GLY A 93 -5.50 -7.24 11.35
CA GLY A 93 -6.10 -8.57 11.42
C GLY A 93 -5.04 -9.66 11.56
N GLU A 94 -4.59 -10.23 10.44
CA GLU A 94 -3.43 -11.13 10.36
C GLU A 94 -2.22 -10.38 9.79
N ILE A 95 -1.03 -10.58 10.39
CA ILE A 95 0.21 -9.92 9.96
C ILE A 95 0.52 -10.32 8.50
N PRO A 96 0.50 -9.37 7.55
CA PRO A 96 0.73 -9.71 6.15
C PRO A 96 2.20 -10.10 5.91
N SER A 97 2.42 -11.10 5.05
CA SER A 97 3.76 -11.69 4.85
C SER A 97 4.81 -10.74 4.25
N PHE A 98 4.42 -9.64 3.59
CA PHE A 98 5.38 -8.64 3.12
C PHE A 98 6.01 -7.84 4.25
N VAL A 99 5.34 -7.71 5.41
CA VAL A 99 5.90 -7.06 6.60
C VAL A 99 7.03 -7.91 7.18
N GLN A 100 6.99 -9.23 6.98
CA GLN A 100 8.03 -10.17 7.43
C GLN A 100 9.30 -10.10 6.57
N LYS A 101 9.28 -9.35 5.46
CA LYS A 101 10.42 -9.18 4.55
C LYS A 101 11.22 -7.89 4.80
N LEU A 102 10.79 -7.07 5.77
CA LEU A 102 11.44 -5.83 6.19
C LEU A 102 12.47 -6.09 7.29
#